data_AF-A0A379YBT3-F1
#
_entry.id   AF-A0A379YBT3-F1
#
_cell.length_a   1.000
_cell.length_b   1.000
_cell.length_c   1.000
_cell.angle_alpha   90.00
_cell.angle_beta   90.00
_cell.angle_gamma   90.00
#
_symmetry.space_group_name_H-M   'P 1'
#
loop_
_entity.id
_entity.type
_entity.pdbx_description
1 polymer ?
#
loop_
_entity_poly.entity_id
_entity_poly.type
_entity_poly.pdbx_seq_one_letter_code
_entity_poly.pdbx_strand_id
1 'polypeptide(L)'
;MSPFLRELRDAIKDFLEHGYNSEERLLMWTERLRNATEEKISGEDFYRYAARRLTSAYDMEIGRERALKRHPGVARFTLNYVEPKLRAELDRRIMASADLIKLNRTQAVNRTIQRFSGWATSIPSINALSPGLSASSRSGVIDTSRHIAKSARQIDFEQRRVMVDQTHKLIANIDNIIATEGGAIAAVWHSPLAPA
;
A
#
# COMPACT_ATOMS: atom_id res chain seq x y z
N MET A 1 -15.37 2.19 14.73
CA MET A 1 -13.97 2.61 14.91
C MET A 1 -13.08 1.42 14.60
N SER A 2 -11.96 1.56 13.85
CA SER A 2 -11.09 0.40 13.59
C SER A 2 -10.47 -0.13 14.89
N PRO A 3 -10.21 -1.45 15.02
CA PRO A 3 -9.54 -2.02 16.20
C PRO A 3 -8.25 -1.26 16.53
N PHE A 4 -7.41 -1.03 15.52
CA PHE A 4 -6.22 -0.19 15.64
C PHE A 4 -6.46 1.20 16.25
N LEU A 5 -7.46 1.95 15.78
CA LEU A 5 -7.72 3.30 16.31
C LEU A 5 -8.24 3.28 17.75
N ARG A 6 -8.88 2.18 18.18
CA ARG A 6 -9.27 1.97 19.56
C ARG A 6 -8.02 1.78 20.42
N GLU A 7 -7.20 0.79 20.08
CA GLU A 7 -5.96 0.48 20.81
C GLU A 7 -5.03 1.69 20.88
N LEU A 8 -4.89 2.45 19.78
CA LEU A 8 -4.06 3.66 19.76
C LEU A 8 -4.58 4.73 20.73
N ARG A 9 -5.90 4.92 20.80
CA ARG A 9 -6.47 5.90 21.74
C ARG A 9 -6.29 5.48 23.18
N ASP A 10 -6.41 4.18 23.46
CA ASP A 10 -6.24 3.66 24.81
C ASP A 10 -4.77 3.71 25.23
N ALA A 11 -3.84 3.39 24.33
CA ALA A 11 -2.40 3.60 24.54
C ALA A 11 -2.06 5.08 24.80
N ILE A 12 -2.67 6.01 24.04
CA ILE A 12 -2.45 7.45 24.24
C ILE A 12 -2.91 7.89 25.63
N LYS A 13 -4.11 7.46 26.07
CA LYS A 13 -4.60 7.79 27.42
C LYS A 13 -3.66 7.25 28.49
N ASP A 14 -3.23 6.00 28.33
CA ASP A 14 -2.34 5.33 29.27
C ASP A 14 -1.04 6.12 29.52
N PHE A 15 -0.39 6.59 28.45
CA PHE A 15 0.82 7.41 28.53
C PHE A 15 0.55 8.85 29.00
N LEU A 16 -0.63 9.42 28.77
CA LEU A 16 -0.99 10.72 29.33
C LEU A 16 -1.28 10.65 30.83
N GLU A 17 -1.79 9.52 31.32
CA GLU A 17 -2.12 9.31 32.74
C GLU A 17 -0.89 8.95 33.58
N HIS A 18 0.07 8.22 33.00
CA HIS A 18 1.22 7.68 33.76
C HIS A 18 2.58 8.23 33.32
N GLY A 19 2.67 8.86 32.14
CA GLY A 19 3.92 9.25 31.51
C GLY A 19 4.73 8.06 31.00
N TYR A 20 5.87 8.33 30.37
CA TYR A 20 6.82 7.27 30.02
C TYR A 20 7.64 6.87 31.25
N ASN A 21 7.30 5.71 31.83
CA ASN A 21 7.92 5.22 33.07
C ASN A 21 8.55 3.81 32.95
N SER A 22 8.31 3.09 31.85
CA SER A 22 8.86 1.75 31.62
C SER A 22 8.95 1.43 30.12
N GLU A 23 10.09 0.87 29.72
CA GLU A 23 10.32 0.36 28.36
C GLU A 23 9.43 -0.85 28.06
N GLU A 24 9.22 -1.74 29.05
CA GLU A 24 8.36 -2.93 28.91
C GLU A 24 6.92 -2.54 28.58
N ARG A 25 6.41 -1.46 29.20
CA ARG A 25 5.07 -0.92 28.92
C ARG A 25 4.95 -0.39 27.49
N LEU A 26 5.99 0.26 26.99
CA LEU A 26 6.05 0.74 25.61
C LEU A 26 6.09 -0.43 24.61
N LEU A 27 6.88 -1.46 24.89
CA LEU A 27 6.95 -2.68 24.07
C LEU A 27 5.59 -3.40 24.02
N MET A 28 4.94 -3.57 25.17
CA MET A 28 3.60 -4.15 25.26
C MET A 28 2.59 -3.40 24.37
N TRP A 29 2.51 -2.07 24.49
CA TRP A 29 1.60 -1.28 23.65
C TRP A 29 1.95 -1.35 22.17
N THR A 30 3.25 -1.34 21.85
CA THR A 30 3.74 -1.45 20.47
C THR A 30 3.29 -2.77 19.81
N GLU A 31 3.42 -3.89 20.53
CA GLU A 31 2.98 -5.20 20.03
C GLU A 31 1.46 -5.28 19.87
N ARG A 32 0.69 -4.73 20.84
CA ARG A 32 -0.77 -4.63 20.71
C ARG A 32 -1.19 -3.82 19.48
N LEU A 33 -0.52 -2.70 19.20
CA LEU A 33 -0.78 -1.87 18.04
C LEU A 33 -0.41 -2.56 16.72
N ARG A 34 0.69 -3.32 16.70
CA ARG A 34 1.10 -4.13 15.54
C ARG A 34 0.03 -5.18 15.23
N ASN A 35 -0.37 -5.98 16.21
CA ASN A 35 -1.38 -7.01 16.06
C ASN A 35 -2.72 -6.44 15.58
N ALA A 36 -3.17 -5.32 16.17
CA ALA A 36 -4.41 -4.65 15.77
C ALA A 36 -4.39 -4.06 14.34
N THR A 37 -3.20 -3.92 13.73
CA THR A 37 -3.03 -3.45 12.35
C THR A 37 -2.95 -4.61 11.35
N GLU A 38 -2.37 -5.73 11.78
CA GLU A 38 -2.17 -6.94 10.97
C GLU A 38 -3.42 -7.81 10.86
N GLU A 39 -4.27 -7.85 11.89
CA GLU A 39 -5.50 -8.67 11.96
C GLU A 39 -6.53 -8.41 10.84
N LYS A 40 -6.37 -7.37 10.03
CA LYS A 40 -7.44 -6.90 9.15
C LYS A 40 -7.42 -7.39 7.71
N ILE A 41 -6.30 -7.84 7.14
CA ILE A 41 -6.23 -8.26 5.73
C ILE A 41 -5.09 -9.28 5.55
N SER A 42 -5.40 -10.48 5.09
CA SER A 42 -4.44 -11.56 4.86
C SER A 42 -3.64 -11.35 3.56
N GLY A 43 -2.48 -11.99 3.42
CA GLY A 43 -1.67 -11.91 2.18
C GLY A 43 -2.43 -12.36 0.92
N GLU A 44 -3.36 -13.30 1.06
CA GLU A 44 -4.23 -13.76 -0.05
C GLU A 44 -5.16 -12.66 -0.56
N ASP A 45 -5.57 -11.73 0.29
CA ASP A 45 -6.48 -10.66 -0.09
C ASP A 45 -5.80 -9.65 -1.03
N PHE A 46 -4.50 -9.40 -0.86
CA PHE A 46 -3.74 -8.52 -1.76
C PHE A 46 -3.58 -9.14 -3.15
N TYR A 47 -3.31 -10.45 -3.20
CA TYR A 47 -3.25 -11.17 -4.47
C TYR A 47 -4.60 -11.13 -5.18
N ARG A 48 -5.70 -11.48 -4.50
CA ARG A 48 -7.05 -11.44 -5.08
C ARG A 48 -7.43 -10.04 -5.55
N TYR A 49 -7.05 -9.01 -4.80
CA TYR A 49 -7.29 -7.62 -5.18
C TYR A 49 -6.52 -7.24 -6.45
N ALA A 50 -5.22 -7.51 -6.49
CA ALA A 50 -4.36 -7.23 -7.64
C ALA A 50 -4.82 -8.01 -8.88
N ALA A 51 -5.15 -9.30 -8.71
CA ALA A 51 -5.66 -10.17 -9.76
C ALA A 51 -6.91 -9.59 -10.38
N ARG A 52 -7.95 -9.28 -9.59
CA ARG A 52 -9.18 -8.68 -10.11
C ARG A 52 -8.95 -7.41 -10.91
N ARG A 53 -8.07 -6.52 -10.41
CA ARG A 53 -7.80 -5.22 -11.04
C ARG A 53 -7.06 -5.40 -12.37
N LEU A 54 -6.00 -6.19 -12.38
CA LEU A 54 -5.14 -6.37 -13.55
C LEU A 54 -5.77 -7.28 -14.60
N THR A 55 -6.49 -8.33 -14.20
CA THR A 55 -7.29 -9.14 -15.14
C THR A 55 -8.34 -8.29 -15.83
N SER A 56 -9.03 -7.40 -15.11
CA SER A 56 -9.99 -6.49 -15.75
C SER A 56 -9.34 -5.55 -16.77
N ALA A 57 -8.13 -5.05 -16.49
CA ALA A 57 -7.38 -4.24 -17.45
C ALA A 57 -6.93 -5.08 -18.67
N TYR A 58 -6.41 -6.28 -18.42
CA TYR A 58 -6.03 -7.24 -19.45
C TYR A 58 -7.19 -7.58 -20.39
N ASP A 59 -8.36 -7.88 -19.86
CA ASP A 59 -9.56 -8.21 -20.64
C ASP A 59 -10.02 -7.03 -21.50
N MET A 60 -9.84 -5.80 -21.01
CA MET A 60 -10.10 -4.60 -21.82
C MET A 60 -9.09 -4.44 -22.97
N GLU A 61 -7.83 -4.80 -22.75
CA GLU A 61 -6.79 -4.66 -23.78
C GLU A 61 -6.84 -5.77 -24.83
N ILE A 62 -6.93 -7.02 -24.38
CA ILE A 62 -6.86 -8.20 -25.23
C ILE A 62 -8.26 -8.65 -25.63
N GLY A 63 -9.15 -8.89 -24.67
CA GLY A 63 -10.49 -9.40 -24.93
C GLY A 63 -11.38 -8.44 -25.73
N ARG A 64 -11.20 -7.12 -25.54
CA ARG A 64 -11.91 -6.08 -26.32
C ARG A 64 -11.05 -5.44 -27.41
N GLU A 65 -9.91 -6.05 -27.73
CA GLU A 65 -9.03 -5.65 -28.85
C GLU A 65 -8.58 -4.18 -28.83
N ARG A 66 -8.54 -3.53 -27.66
CA ARG A 66 -8.03 -2.16 -27.55
C ARG A 66 -6.55 -2.07 -27.91
N ALA A 67 -5.78 -3.13 -27.62
CA ALA A 67 -4.38 -3.20 -28.00
C ALA A 67 -4.20 -3.14 -29.53
N LEU A 68 -5.06 -3.80 -30.33
CA LEU A 68 -4.97 -3.75 -31.80
C LEU A 68 -5.15 -2.34 -32.36
N LYS A 69 -5.95 -1.50 -31.69
CA LYS A 69 -6.13 -0.09 -32.10
C LYS A 69 -4.83 0.71 -31.99
N ARG A 70 -3.92 0.31 -31.09
CA ARG A 70 -2.59 0.92 -30.94
C ARG A 70 -1.54 0.32 -31.86
N HIS A 71 -1.78 -0.87 -32.41
CA HIS A 71 -0.86 -1.60 -33.28
C HIS A 71 -1.48 -1.85 -34.66
N PRO A 72 -1.65 -0.81 -35.51
CA PRO A 72 -2.20 -0.98 -36.84
C PRO A 72 -1.31 -1.92 -37.67
N GLY A 73 -1.92 -2.89 -38.33
CA GLY A 73 -1.21 -3.90 -39.14
C GLY A 73 -0.94 -5.22 -38.42
N VAL A 74 -1.12 -5.30 -37.11
CA VAL A 74 -1.07 -6.57 -36.38
C VAL A 74 -2.39 -7.32 -36.54
N ALA A 75 -2.33 -8.56 -37.03
CA ALA A 75 -3.51 -9.40 -37.19
C ALA A 75 -3.98 -9.97 -35.84
N ARG A 76 -5.29 -10.19 -35.70
CA ARG A 76 -5.87 -10.87 -34.53
C ARG A 76 -5.28 -12.26 -34.30
N PHE A 77 -4.89 -12.95 -35.37
CA PHE A 77 -4.18 -14.23 -35.28
C PHE A 77 -2.89 -14.12 -34.45
N THR A 78 -2.13 -13.04 -34.63
CA THR A 78 -0.90 -12.77 -33.86
C THR A 78 -1.22 -12.62 -32.37
N LEU A 79 -2.34 -11.97 -32.00
CA LEU A 79 -2.77 -11.90 -30.60
C LEU A 79 -3.01 -13.27 -29.98
N ASN A 80 -3.71 -14.17 -30.68
CA ASN A 80 -3.96 -15.52 -30.18
C ASN A 80 -2.65 -16.31 -30.02
N TYR A 81 -1.70 -16.11 -30.92
CA TYR A 81 -0.38 -16.74 -30.84
C TYR A 81 0.43 -16.28 -29.63
N VAL A 82 0.38 -14.97 -29.31
CA VAL A 82 1.14 -14.40 -28.19
C VAL A 82 0.39 -14.45 -26.86
N GLU A 83 -0.88 -14.86 -26.86
CA GLU A 83 -1.73 -14.93 -25.66
C GLU A 83 -1.05 -15.65 -24.48
N PRO A 84 -0.33 -16.79 -24.65
CA PRO A 84 0.37 -17.44 -23.55
C PRO A 84 1.44 -16.52 -22.90
N LYS A 85 2.19 -15.75 -23.70
CA LYS A 85 3.19 -14.79 -23.20
C LYS A 85 2.51 -13.62 -22.48
N LEU A 86 1.40 -13.13 -23.02
CA LEU A 86 0.61 -12.05 -22.42
C LEU A 86 0.01 -12.47 -21.07
N ARG A 87 -0.48 -13.71 -20.95
CA ARG A 87 -0.97 -14.28 -19.69
C ARG A 87 0.14 -14.45 -18.65
N ALA A 88 1.30 -14.95 -19.07
CA ALA A 88 2.46 -15.05 -18.19
C ALA A 88 2.90 -13.68 -17.63
N GLU A 89 2.85 -12.63 -18.45
CA GLU A 89 3.14 -11.26 -17.98
C GLU A 89 2.06 -10.73 -17.03
N LEU A 90 0.78 -11.02 -17.28
CA LEU A 90 -0.31 -10.70 -16.35
C LEU A 90 -0.06 -11.34 -14.98
N ASP A 91 0.20 -12.64 -14.93
CA ASP A 91 0.42 -13.37 -13.68
C ASP A 91 1.64 -12.84 -12.91
N ARG A 92 2.75 -12.58 -13.62
CA ARG A 92 3.94 -11.96 -13.05
C ARG A 92 3.62 -10.60 -12.42
N ARG A 93 2.81 -9.79 -13.09
CA ARG A 93 2.42 -8.44 -12.60
C ARG A 93 1.47 -8.52 -11.42
N ILE A 94 0.57 -9.49 -11.38
CA ILE A 94 -0.31 -9.73 -10.22
C ILE A 94 0.54 -10.04 -8.98
N MET A 95 1.51 -10.95 -9.10
CA MET A 95 2.42 -11.29 -8.00
C MET A 95 3.22 -10.08 -7.53
N ALA A 96 3.90 -9.38 -8.44
CA ALA A 96 4.69 -8.20 -8.11
C ALA A 96 3.84 -7.09 -7.46
N SER A 97 2.61 -6.92 -7.92
CA SER A 97 1.67 -5.93 -7.37
C SER A 97 1.23 -6.27 -5.96
N ALA A 98 0.92 -7.55 -5.69
CA ALA A 98 0.56 -8.01 -4.36
C ALA A 98 1.72 -7.81 -3.36
N ASP A 99 2.95 -8.13 -3.79
CA ASP A 99 4.16 -7.93 -2.99
C ASP A 99 4.41 -6.45 -2.67
N LEU A 100 4.25 -5.56 -3.66
CA LEU A 100 4.38 -4.11 -3.44
C LEU A 100 3.33 -3.57 -2.48
N ILE A 101 2.08 -4.01 -2.58
CA ILE A 101 1.02 -3.61 -1.64
C ILE A 101 1.39 -4.08 -0.22
N LYS A 102 1.82 -5.34 -0.07
CA LYS A 102 2.26 -5.89 1.20
C LYS A 102 3.42 -5.09 1.80
N LEU A 103 4.44 -4.79 1.00
CA LEU A 103 5.61 -4.02 1.43
C LEU A 103 5.22 -2.61 1.89
N ASN A 104 4.42 -1.89 1.09
CA ASN A 104 3.97 -0.53 1.43
C ASN A 104 3.14 -0.52 2.72
N ARG A 105 2.31 -1.55 2.93
CA ARG A 105 1.56 -1.72 4.18
C ARG A 105 2.49 -1.91 5.37
N THR A 106 3.44 -2.84 5.29
CA THR A 106 4.43 -3.09 6.36
C THR A 106 5.19 -1.81 6.71
N GLN A 107 5.63 -1.05 5.71
CA GLN A 107 6.28 0.24 5.92
C GLN A 107 5.36 1.25 6.63
N ALA A 108 4.08 1.32 6.25
CA ALA A 108 3.11 2.20 6.89
C ALA A 108 2.85 1.82 8.36
N VAL A 109 2.77 0.51 8.67
CA VAL A 109 2.66 0.02 10.06
C VAL A 109 3.90 0.42 10.85
N ASN A 110 5.09 0.06 10.37
CA ASN A 110 6.35 0.38 11.05
C ASN A 110 6.52 1.89 11.29
N ARG A 111 6.17 2.73 10.31
CA ARG A 111 6.21 4.18 10.46
C ARG A 111 5.16 4.69 11.47
N THR A 112 4.02 4.03 11.58
CA THR A 112 3.00 4.37 12.58
C THR A 112 3.49 4.03 13.99
N ILE A 113 4.08 2.84 14.17
CA ILE A 113 4.71 2.42 15.42
C ILE A 113 5.84 3.36 15.81
N GLN A 114 6.75 3.69 14.88
CA GLN A 114 7.84 4.62 15.13
C GLN A 114 7.35 5.99 15.64
N ARG A 115 6.28 6.52 15.02
CA ARG A 115 5.65 7.78 15.47
C ARG A 115 5.03 7.66 16.86
N PHE A 116 4.38 6.52 17.15
CA PHE A 116 3.83 6.25 18.47
C PHE A 116 4.93 6.19 19.51
N SER A 117 6.00 5.41 19.29
CA SER A 117 7.11 5.27 20.24
C SER A 117 7.80 6.61 20.48
N GLY A 118 8.11 7.38 19.43
CA GLY A 118 8.72 8.70 19.59
C GLY A 118 7.82 9.72 20.29
N TRP A 119 6.51 9.62 20.10
CA TRP A 119 5.56 10.44 20.86
C TRP A 119 5.48 9.99 22.33
N ALA A 120 5.37 8.68 22.59
CA ALA A 120 5.22 8.13 23.93
C ALA A 120 6.44 8.46 24.81
N THR A 121 7.66 8.30 24.28
CA THR A 121 8.90 8.62 25.01
C THR A 121 9.11 10.12 25.24
N SER A 122 8.38 10.99 24.53
CA SER A 122 8.43 12.44 24.75
C SER A 122 7.64 12.90 25.97
N ILE A 123 6.78 12.03 26.52
CA ILE A 123 5.96 12.34 27.70
C ILE A 123 6.78 12.05 28.96
N PRO A 124 7.12 13.06 29.79
CA PRO A 124 7.90 12.83 31.00
C PRO A 124 7.15 11.91 31.96
N SER A 125 7.90 11.19 32.81
CA SER A 125 7.28 10.40 33.88
C SER A 125 6.51 11.32 34.83
N ILE A 126 5.28 10.92 35.16
CA ILE A 126 4.44 11.69 36.07
C ILE A 126 4.86 11.35 37.50
N ASN A 127 5.23 12.38 38.26
CA ASN A 127 5.60 12.28 39.67
C ASN A 127 4.99 13.46 40.45
N ALA A 128 5.11 13.45 41.78
CA ALA A 128 4.44 14.42 42.66
C ALA A 128 4.80 15.91 42.38
N LEU A 129 5.85 16.18 41.59
CA LEU A 129 6.32 17.53 41.23
C LEU A 129 5.98 17.93 39.78
N SER A 130 5.46 16.99 38.98
CA SER A 130 5.10 17.21 37.57
C SER A 130 3.65 16.77 37.38
N PRO A 131 2.66 17.65 37.61
CA PRO A 131 1.27 17.31 37.35
C PRO A 131 1.21 16.96 35.86
N GLY A 132 0.87 15.70 35.57
CA GLY A 132 0.89 15.18 34.20
C GLY A 132 0.21 16.11 33.22
N LEU A 133 0.64 16.08 31.96
CA LEU A 133 -0.05 16.77 30.87
C LEU A 133 -1.49 16.28 30.86
N SER A 134 -2.38 17.08 31.45
CA SER A 134 -3.76 16.69 31.66
C SER A 134 -4.34 16.26 30.32
N ALA A 135 -4.87 15.03 30.26
CA ALA A 135 -5.70 14.52 29.17
C ALA A 135 -7.04 15.29 29.02
N SER A 136 -7.11 16.53 29.53
CA SER A 136 -8.32 17.33 29.71
C SER A 136 -8.96 17.79 28.41
N SER A 137 -8.26 17.72 27.28
CA SER A 137 -8.94 17.84 26.00
C SER A 137 -9.07 16.47 25.35
N ARG A 138 -10.31 15.97 25.29
CA ARG A 138 -10.73 14.94 24.33
C ARG A 138 -10.20 15.26 22.92
N SER A 139 -9.99 16.55 22.61
CA SER A 139 -9.28 17.06 21.43
C SER A 139 -7.83 16.56 21.35
N GLY A 140 -7.01 16.69 22.38
CA GLY A 140 -5.59 16.30 22.37
C GLY A 140 -5.37 14.81 22.06
N VAL A 141 -6.17 13.91 22.64
CA VAL A 141 -6.12 12.47 22.32
C VAL A 141 -6.53 12.21 20.86
N ILE A 142 -7.58 12.89 20.40
CA ILE A 142 -8.05 12.75 19.02
C ILE A 142 -7.00 13.27 18.05
N ASP A 143 -6.46 14.47 18.25
CA ASP A 143 -5.50 15.12 17.37
C ASP A 143 -4.18 14.33 17.31
N THR A 144 -3.68 13.88 18.47
CA THR A 144 -2.53 12.98 18.57
C THR A 144 -2.77 11.66 17.83
N SER A 145 -3.93 11.04 18.04
CA SER A 145 -4.28 9.79 17.35
C SER A 145 -4.35 9.98 15.83
N ARG A 146 -4.82 11.14 15.33
CA ARG A 146 -4.81 11.45 13.89
C ARG A 146 -3.40 11.60 13.36
N HIS A 147 -2.51 12.27 14.10
CA HIS A 147 -1.12 12.48 13.70
C HIS A 147 -0.35 11.15 13.62
N ILE A 148 -0.46 10.32 14.67
CA ILE A 148 0.21 9.02 14.72
C ILE A 148 -0.35 8.09 13.64
N ALA A 149 -1.68 7.99 13.52
CA ALA A 149 -2.34 7.11 12.54
C ALA A 149 -2.24 7.61 11.09
N LYS A 150 -1.59 8.74 10.80
CA LYS A 150 -1.55 9.32 9.45
C LYS A 150 -0.99 8.36 8.41
N SER A 151 0.06 7.59 8.74
CA SER A 151 0.63 6.60 7.80
C SER A 151 -0.32 5.43 7.56
N ALA A 152 -0.95 4.91 8.62
CA ALA A 152 -1.95 3.85 8.50
C ALA A 152 -3.16 4.26 7.62
N ARG A 153 -3.57 5.53 7.68
CA ARG A 153 -4.67 6.06 6.83
C ARG A 153 -4.30 6.20 5.35
N GLN A 154 -3.02 6.28 5.03
CA GLN A 154 -2.54 6.41 3.66
C GLN A 154 -2.44 5.07 2.93
N ILE A 155 -2.57 3.93 3.62
CA ILE A 155 -2.44 2.59 3.03
C ILE A 155 -3.39 2.40 1.83
N ASP A 156 -4.66 2.77 1.96
CA ASP A 156 -5.65 2.60 0.88
C ASP A 156 -5.36 3.51 -0.32
N PHE A 157 -4.75 4.67 -0.08
CA PHE A 157 -4.29 5.56 -1.16
C PHE A 157 -3.09 4.96 -1.88
N GLU A 158 -2.10 4.47 -1.13
CA GLU A 158 -0.91 3.82 -1.67
C GLU A 158 -1.25 2.57 -2.46
N GLN A 159 -2.17 1.73 -1.95
CA GLN A 159 -2.66 0.55 -2.66
C GLN A 159 -3.29 0.92 -4.02
N ARG A 160 -4.12 1.97 -4.05
CA ARG A 160 -4.69 2.49 -5.31
C ARG A 160 -3.61 3.00 -6.25
N ARG A 161 -2.61 3.71 -5.73
CA ARG A 161 -1.48 4.24 -6.50
C ARG A 161 -0.65 3.12 -7.14
N VAL A 162 -0.36 2.06 -6.39
CA VAL A 162 0.31 0.86 -6.92
C VAL A 162 -0.50 0.27 -8.07
N MET A 163 -1.83 0.13 -7.93
CA MET A 163 -2.64 -0.41 -9.01
C MET A 163 -2.63 0.44 -10.28
N VAL A 164 -2.67 1.77 -10.14
CA VAL A 164 -2.59 2.67 -11.30
C VAL A 164 -1.25 2.49 -12.03
N ASP A 165 -0.15 2.53 -11.29
CA ASP A 165 1.20 2.32 -11.84
C ASP A 165 1.37 0.94 -12.50
N GLN A 166 0.94 -0.13 -11.82
CA GLN A 166 1.06 -1.49 -12.34
C GLN A 166 0.15 -1.75 -13.53
N THR A 167 -1.01 -1.08 -13.62
CA THR A 167 -1.87 -1.13 -14.81
C THR A 167 -1.17 -0.50 -16.01
N HIS A 168 -0.55 0.68 -15.85
CA HIS A 168 0.20 1.29 -16.94
C HIS A 168 1.39 0.42 -17.40
N LYS A 169 2.11 -0.19 -16.45
CA LYS A 169 3.21 -1.11 -16.76
C LYS A 169 2.73 -2.37 -17.49
N LEU A 170 1.59 -2.93 -17.09
CA LEU A 170 0.98 -4.05 -17.79
C LEU A 170 0.64 -3.68 -19.24
N ILE A 171 -0.04 -2.55 -19.47
CA ILE A 171 -0.40 -2.10 -20.82
C ILE A 171 0.85 -1.88 -21.67
N ALA A 172 1.87 -1.22 -21.13
CA ALA A 172 3.14 -0.99 -21.84
C ALA A 172 3.83 -2.31 -22.23
N ASN A 173 3.82 -3.32 -21.35
CA ASN A 173 4.42 -4.62 -21.66
C ASN A 173 3.58 -5.44 -22.64
N ILE A 174 2.26 -5.37 -22.56
CA ILE A 174 1.36 -5.93 -23.58
C ILE A 174 1.71 -5.33 -24.94
N ASP A 175 1.81 -4.00 -25.02
CA ASP A 175 2.14 -3.31 -26.26
C ASP A 175 3.52 -3.70 -26.78
N ASN A 176 4.51 -3.83 -25.88
CA ASN A 176 5.85 -4.30 -26.24
C ASN A 176 5.84 -5.73 -26.80
N ILE A 177 5.16 -6.68 -26.13
CA ILE A 177 5.06 -8.07 -26.59
C ILE A 177 4.39 -8.13 -27.96
N ILE A 178 3.29 -7.38 -28.16
CA ILE A 178 2.58 -7.34 -29.44
C ILE A 178 3.47 -6.77 -30.54
N ALA A 179 4.19 -5.67 -30.26
CA ALA A 179 5.08 -5.04 -31.23
C ALA A 179 6.22 -6.00 -31.62
N THR A 180 6.90 -6.60 -30.65
CA THR A 180 8.05 -7.48 -30.92
C THR A 180 7.65 -8.73 -31.69
N GLU A 181 6.53 -9.36 -31.33
CA GLU A 181 6.06 -10.59 -31.96
C GLU A 181 5.31 -10.31 -33.28
N GLY A 182 4.78 -9.10 -33.44
CA GLY A 182 4.17 -8.59 -34.68
C GLY A 182 5.19 -8.14 -35.72
N GLY A 183 6.50 -8.24 -35.45
CA GLY A 183 7.56 -7.89 -36.39
C GLY A 183 7.85 -6.39 -36.47
N ALA A 184 7.56 -5.62 -35.42
CA ALA A 184 7.94 -4.22 -35.36
C ALA A 184 9.48 -4.08 -35.44
N ILE A 185 9.95 -3.24 -36.36
CA ILE A 185 11.37 -2.97 -36.58
C ILE A 185 11.88 -1.76 -35.78
N ALA A 186 10.98 -0.99 -35.16
CA ALA A 186 11.29 0.15 -34.33
C ALA A 186 10.18 0.38 -33.30
N ALA A 187 10.54 0.93 -32.13
CA ALA A 187 9.60 1.32 -31.08
C ALA A 187 10.04 2.64 -30.44
N VAL A 188 9.07 3.46 -30.01
CA VAL A 188 9.33 4.68 -29.24
C VAL A 188 8.84 4.45 -27.82
N TRP A 189 9.74 4.53 -26.85
CA TRP A 189 9.40 4.37 -25.44
C TRP A 189 9.06 5.71 -24.81
N HIS A 190 7.80 5.92 -24.45
CA HIS A 190 7.38 7.10 -23.71
C HIS A 190 7.48 6.84 -22.20
N SER A 191 8.58 7.31 -21.59
CA SER A 191 8.72 7.35 -20.13
C SER A 191 8.50 8.78 -19.62
N PRO A 192 7.57 9.01 -18.68
CA PRO A 192 7.41 10.32 -18.06
C PRO A 192 8.59 10.73 -17.15
N LEU A 193 9.59 9.87 -16.98
CA LEU A 193 10.76 10.09 -16.11
C LEU A 193 12.10 10.06 -16.87
N ALA A 194 12.12 9.97 -18.20
CA ALA A 194 13.35 10.12 -18.96
C ALA A 194 13.65 11.62 -19.14
N PRO A 195 14.86 12.11 -18.80
CA PRO A 195 15.28 13.44 -19.22
C PRO A 195 15.38 13.46 -20.75
N ALA A 196 14.88 14.55 -21.35
CA ALA A 196 14.99 14.84 -22.77
C ALA A 196 16.45 15.07 -23.19
#